data_AF-A0A5M3Z304-F1
#
_entry.id   AF-A0A5M3Z304-F1
#
_cell.length_a   1.000
_cell.length_b   1.000
_cell.length_c   1.000
_cell.angle_alpha   90.00
_cell.angle_beta   90.00
_cell.angle_gamma   90.00
#
_symmetry.space_group_name_H-M   'P 1'
#
loop_
_entity.id
_entity.type
_entity.pdbx_description
1 polymer ?
#
loop_
_entity_poly.entity_id
_entity_poly.type
_entity_poly.pdbx_seq_one_letter_code
_entity_poly.pdbx_strand_id
1 'polypeptide(L)'
;MGPHAKRRKVSKVEEITFDHTARQQFLTGFRKRKQQRIKHAQEIAEQKAREIKREERRRIREERTAEFQRAMEEHKKQLKRLNDENTDSETSGSGSEDEGDEWEGFEEPPAVDYEAEYIDEDKYTTVTVEEMDPTREGLLKSQAEEDSEEEVQTSKSEADLQSKQAAEKTKKKASDTKPKKKKKKFRYESKEERKLARAKERMSRARKAQARRER
;
A
#
# COMPACT_ATOMS: atom_id res chain seq x y z
N MET A 1 7.39 17.60 40.95
CA MET A 1 7.62 16.16 41.19
C MET A 1 6.28 15.47 41.12
N GLY A 2 6.05 14.62 40.10
CA GLY A 2 4.78 13.88 39.96
C GLY A 2 4.67 12.73 40.97
N PRO A 3 3.45 12.26 41.28
CA PRO A 3 3.25 11.19 42.27
C PRO A 3 3.92 9.88 41.81
N HIS A 4 4.56 9.20 42.74
CA HIS A 4 5.20 7.90 42.50
C HIS A 4 4.13 6.86 42.14
N ALA A 5 4.22 6.27 40.94
CA ALA A 5 3.27 5.26 40.51
C ALA A 5 3.31 4.05 41.45
N LYS A 6 2.15 3.71 42.04
CA LYS A 6 2.00 2.52 42.90
C LYS A 6 2.37 1.28 42.07
N ARG A 7 3.43 0.58 42.47
CA ARG A 7 3.87 -0.67 41.82
C ARG A 7 2.72 -1.69 41.88
N ARG A 8 2.34 -2.27 40.74
CA ARG A 8 1.36 -3.37 40.69
C ARG A 8 1.85 -4.52 41.56
N LYS A 9 1.01 -4.99 42.49
CA LYS A 9 1.25 -6.22 43.26
C LYS A 9 1.12 -7.40 42.28
N VAL A 10 2.24 -7.97 41.85
CA VAL A 10 2.26 -9.23 41.09
C VAL A 10 2.07 -10.40 42.05
N SER A 11 1.35 -11.44 41.61
CA SER A 11 1.15 -12.67 42.39
C SER A 11 2.51 -13.28 42.74
N LYS A 12 2.69 -13.61 44.02
CA LYS A 12 3.90 -14.25 44.52
C LYS A 12 3.88 -15.69 44.01
N VAL A 13 4.83 -16.06 43.16
CA VAL A 13 4.96 -17.45 42.69
C VAL A 13 5.50 -18.26 43.86
N GLU A 14 4.75 -19.29 44.27
CA GLU A 14 5.06 -20.10 45.47
C GLU A 14 6.25 -21.04 45.24
N GLU A 15 6.41 -21.57 44.03
CA GLU A 15 7.50 -22.49 43.68
C GLU A 15 8.08 -22.17 42.30
N ILE A 16 9.41 -22.12 42.21
CA ILE A 16 10.15 -21.90 40.96
C ILE A 16 10.93 -23.18 40.65
N THR A 17 10.48 -23.94 39.65
CA THR A 17 11.22 -25.10 39.15
C THR A 17 12.32 -24.63 38.20
N PHE A 18 13.57 -24.99 38.50
CA PHE A 18 14.72 -24.61 37.68
C PHE A 18 15.17 -25.77 36.81
N ASP A 19 14.78 -25.76 35.54
CA ASP A 19 15.27 -26.74 34.57
C ASP A 19 16.64 -26.28 34.02
N HIS A 20 17.67 -27.05 34.35
CA HIS A 20 19.04 -26.80 33.90
C HIS A 20 19.18 -26.87 32.39
N THR A 21 18.40 -27.71 31.71
CA THR A 21 18.44 -27.85 30.24
C THR A 21 17.86 -26.62 29.57
N ALA A 22 16.70 -26.13 30.03
CA ALA A 22 16.10 -24.88 29.59
C ALA A 22 17.02 -23.68 29.87
N ARG A 23 17.71 -23.68 31.02
CA ARG A 23 18.71 -22.65 31.34
C ARG A 23 19.88 -22.66 30.35
N GLN A 24 20.42 -23.83 30.01
CA GLN A 24 21.51 -23.95 29.03
C GLN A 24 21.06 -23.51 27.64
N GLN A 25 19.86 -23.90 27.20
CA GLN A 25 19.28 -23.43 25.94
C GLN A 25 19.02 -21.92 25.96
N PHE A 26 18.64 -21.36 27.11
CA PHE A 26 18.52 -19.92 27.27
C PHE A 26 19.90 -19.24 27.19
N LEU A 27 20.93 -19.74 27.84
CA LEU A 27 22.24 -19.10 27.79
C LEU A 27 22.96 -19.25 26.44
N THR A 28 22.68 -20.30 25.66
CA THR A 28 23.34 -20.52 24.36
C THR A 28 22.48 -20.08 23.16
N GLY A 29 21.16 -20.09 23.32
CA GLY A 29 20.18 -19.85 22.24
C GLY A 29 19.84 -18.39 21.93
N PHE A 30 20.72 -17.42 22.21
CA PHE A 30 20.43 -15.99 22.03
C PHE A 30 19.96 -15.64 20.61
N ARG A 31 20.59 -16.23 19.58
CA ARG A 31 20.20 -16.03 18.17
C ARG A 31 18.79 -16.59 17.91
N LYS A 32 18.47 -17.77 18.45
CA LYS A 32 17.12 -18.37 18.34
C LYS A 32 16.06 -17.47 18.98
N ARG A 33 16.30 -16.96 20.20
CA ARG A 33 15.38 -16.02 20.85
C ARG A 33 15.27 -14.68 20.13
N LYS A 34 16.35 -14.17 19.55
CA LYS A 34 16.29 -12.95 18.74
C LYS A 34 15.40 -13.17 17.51
N GLN A 35 15.58 -14.29 16.81
CA GLN A 35 14.73 -14.66 15.68
C GLN A 35 13.27 -14.87 16.10
N GLN A 36 13.01 -15.54 17.22
CA GLN A 36 11.65 -15.70 17.76
C GLN A 36 10.99 -14.35 18.07
N ARG A 37 11.72 -13.42 18.68
CA ARG A 37 11.19 -12.06 18.93
C ARG A 37 10.88 -11.32 17.63
N ILE A 38 11.73 -11.45 16.62
CA ILE A 38 11.49 -10.85 15.30
C ILE A 38 10.24 -11.47 14.67
N LYS A 39 10.13 -12.80 14.66
CA LYS A 39 8.97 -13.52 14.12
C LYS A 39 7.68 -13.14 14.85
N HIS A 40 7.69 -13.16 16.18
CA HIS A 40 6.54 -12.76 16.99
C HIS A 40 6.14 -11.30 16.73
N ALA A 41 7.10 -10.39 16.55
CA ALA A 41 6.79 -9.01 16.18
C ALA A 41 6.18 -8.91 14.77
N GLN A 42 6.64 -9.73 13.82
CA GLN A 42 6.06 -9.83 12.49
C GLN A 42 4.64 -10.40 12.53
N GLU A 43 4.40 -11.47 13.30
CA GLU A 43 3.09 -12.09 13.48
C GLU A 43 2.08 -11.12 14.07
N ILE A 44 2.46 -10.35 15.11
CA ILE A 44 1.59 -9.32 15.69
C ILE A 44 1.29 -8.22 14.67
N ALA A 45 2.28 -7.78 13.89
CA ALA A 45 2.08 -6.77 12.87
C ALA A 45 1.11 -7.27 11.78
N GLU A 46 1.23 -8.53 11.38
CA GLU A 46 0.34 -9.16 10.42
C GLU A 46 -1.08 -9.32 10.96
N GLN A 47 -1.25 -9.77 12.19
CA GLN A 47 -2.56 -9.88 12.85
C GLN A 47 -3.26 -8.51 12.89
N LYS A 48 -2.55 -7.47 13.33
CA LYS A 48 -3.08 -6.10 13.34
C LYS A 48 -3.43 -5.60 11.95
N ALA A 49 -2.60 -5.86 10.94
CA ALA A 49 -2.89 -5.47 9.56
C ALA A 49 -4.15 -6.17 9.02
N ARG A 50 -4.35 -7.45 9.37
CA ARG A 50 -5.57 -8.21 9.00
C ARG A 50 -6.81 -7.65 9.69
N GLU A 51 -6.71 -7.30 10.97
CA GLU A 51 -7.80 -6.67 11.73
C GLU A 51 -8.19 -5.33 11.14
N ILE A 52 -7.21 -4.45 10.88
CA ILE A 52 -7.44 -3.14 10.26
C ILE A 52 -8.13 -3.30 8.90
N LYS A 53 -7.63 -4.19 8.02
CA LYS A 53 -8.27 -4.46 6.72
C LYS A 53 -9.70 -4.98 6.84
N ARG A 54 -10.01 -5.71 7.91
CA ARG A 54 -11.38 -6.22 8.16
C ARG A 54 -12.29 -5.09 8.61
N GLU A 55 -11.80 -4.22 9.51
CA GLU A 55 -12.53 -3.04 9.97
C GLU A 55 -12.76 -2.05 8.83
N GLU A 56 -11.77 -1.79 7.99
CA GLU A 56 -11.89 -0.94 6.81
C GLU A 56 -12.96 -1.46 5.85
N ARG A 57 -12.95 -2.76 5.54
CA ARG A 57 -14.01 -3.36 4.71
C ARG A 57 -15.39 -3.27 5.35
N ARG A 58 -15.48 -3.39 6.68
CA ARG A 58 -16.74 -3.20 7.38
C ARG A 58 -17.23 -1.76 7.26
N ARG A 59 -16.35 -0.79 7.49
CA ARG A 59 -16.66 0.64 7.34
C ARG A 59 -17.12 0.99 5.93
N ILE A 60 -16.42 0.53 4.90
CA ILE A 60 -16.83 0.76 3.50
C ILE A 60 -18.21 0.19 3.22
N ARG A 61 -18.54 -0.99 3.76
CA ARG A 61 -19.90 -1.55 3.60
C ARG A 61 -20.94 -0.72 4.33
N GLU A 62 -20.67 -0.33 5.58
CA GLU A 62 -21.56 0.52 6.38
C GLU A 62 -21.79 1.87 5.69
N GLU A 63 -20.73 2.52 5.19
CA GLU A 63 -20.77 3.76 4.42
C GLU A 63 -21.65 3.61 3.17
N ARG A 64 -21.41 2.58 2.34
CA ARG A 64 -22.24 2.31 1.15
C ARG A 64 -23.70 2.06 1.51
N THR A 65 -23.98 1.31 2.58
CA THR A 65 -25.37 1.07 3.01
C THR A 65 -26.04 2.34 3.51
N ALA A 66 -25.31 3.19 4.22
CA ALA A 66 -25.82 4.47 4.73
C ALA A 66 -26.07 5.47 3.59
N GLU A 67 -25.16 5.53 2.61
CA GLU A 67 -25.31 6.32 1.39
C GLU A 67 -26.55 5.88 0.59
N PHE A 68 -26.73 4.56 0.40
CA PHE A 68 -27.90 4.02 -0.27
C PHE A 68 -29.21 4.36 0.48
N GLN A 69 -29.21 4.24 1.81
CA GLN A 69 -30.37 4.62 2.62
C GLN A 69 -30.70 6.10 2.50
N ARG A 70 -29.69 6.99 2.55
CA ARG A 70 -29.86 8.43 2.34
C ARG A 70 -30.42 8.74 0.96
N ALA A 71 -29.86 8.13 -0.09
CA ALA A 71 -30.36 8.30 -1.45
C ALA A 71 -31.83 7.86 -1.60
N MET A 72 -32.20 6.74 -0.98
CA MET A 72 -33.59 6.26 -0.96
C MET A 72 -34.53 7.19 -0.17
N GLU A 73 -34.07 7.75 0.95
CA GLU A 73 -34.84 8.74 1.72
C GLU A 73 -35.02 10.05 0.96
N GLU A 74 -33.97 10.53 0.28
CA GLU A 74 -34.01 11.70 -0.58
C GLU A 74 -34.95 11.50 -1.77
N HIS A 75 -34.86 10.34 -2.45
CA HIS A 75 -35.77 9.99 -3.54
C HIS A 75 -37.23 9.91 -3.07
N LYS A 76 -37.49 9.27 -1.92
CA LYS A 76 -38.84 9.25 -1.30
C LYS A 76 -39.33 10.66 -0.97
N LYS A 77 -38.44 11.55 -0.52
CA LYS A 77 -38.78 12.94 -0.23
C LYS A 77 -39.09 13.74 -1.51
N GLN A 78 -38.35 13.49 -2.59
CA GLN A 78 -38.62 14.08 -3.90
C GLN A 78 -39.96 13.60 -4.46
N LEU A 79 -40.24 12.30 -4.42
CA LEU A 79 -41.54 11.75 -4.85
C LEU A 79 -42.70 12.30 -4.01
N LYS A 80 -42.53 12.44 -2.69
CA LYS A 80 -43.55 13.07 -1.84
C LYS A 80 -43.80 14.52 -2.23
N ARG A 81 -42.75 15.31 -2.48
CA ARG A 81 -42.88 16.70 -2.96
C ARG A 81 -43.64 16.77 -4.29
N LEU A 82 -43.27 15.93 -5.26
CA LEU A 82 -43.96 15.87 -6.55
C LEU A 82 -45.41 15.42 -6.40
N ASN A 83 -45.71 14.48 -5.50
CA ASN A 83 -47.08 14.02 -5.25
C ASN A 83 -47.92 15.08 -4.52
N ASP A 84 -47.33 15.82 -3.58
CA ASP A 84 -47.98 16.95 -2.91
C ASP A 84 -48.19 18.14 -3.87
N GLU A 85 -47.30 18.35 -4.85
CA GLU A 85 -47.46 19.35 -5.92
C GLU A 85 -48.49 18.93 -6.97
N ASN A 86 -48.55 17.64 -7.33
CA ASN A 86 -49.55 17.11 -8.27
C ASN A 86 -50.95 17.00 -7.65
N THR A 87 -51.09 16.72 -6.34
CA THR A 87 -52.42 16.64 -5.71
C THR A 87 -53.13 17.99 -5.61
N ASP A 88 -52.41 19.11 -5.74
CA ASP A 88 -52.97 20.47 -5.89
C ASP A 88 -53.19 20.85 -7.37
N SER A 89 -52.76 19.98 -8.30
CA SER A 89 -52.83 20.13 -9.75
C SER A 89 -53.55 18.94 -10.44
N GLU A 90 -54.47 18.26 -9.76
CA GLU A 90 -55.35 17.27 -10.39
C GLU A 90 -56.63 17.95 -10.92
N THR A 91 -56.44 18.72 -11.98
CA THR A 91 -57.38 18.73 -13.12
C THR A 91 -56.56 18.75 -14.41
N SER A 92 -56.77 17.70 -15.21
CA SER A 92 -56.25 17.51 -16.58
C SER A 92 -54.85 16.90 -16.73
N GLY A 93 -54.79 15.63 -17.12
CA GLY A 93 -53.58 15.08 -17.72
C GLY A 93 -53.54 13.58 -17.95
N SER A 94 -54.63 13.00 -18.48
CA SER A 94 -54.72 11.60 -18.89
C SER A 94 -53.67 11.24 -19.96
N GLY A 95 -53.05 10.07 -19.78
CA GLY A 95 -52.73 9.12 -20.86
C GLY A 95 -51.54 9.43 -21.76
N SER A 96 -50.46 8.68 -21.57
CA SER A 96 -49.56 8.30 -22.67
C SER A 96 -48.97 6.93 -22.34
N GLU A 97 -49.69 5.88 -22.71
CA GLU A 97 -49.09 4.60 -23.05
C GLU A 97 -48.28 4.84 -24.33
N ASP A 98 -46.95 4.88 -24.20
CA ASP A 98 -46.04 4.91 -25.34
C ASP A 98 -45.43 3.51 -25.48
N GLU A 99 -45.58 3.00 -26.69
CA GLU A 99 -45.31 1.63 -27.12
C GLU A 99 -43.82 1.30 -27.03
N GLY A 100 -43.51 0.01 -26.98
CA GLY A 100 -42.18 -0.53 -26.72
C GLY A 100 -41.06 0.08 -27.59
N ASP A 101 -40.21 0.86 -26.93
CA ASP A 101 -38.83 1.09 -27.36
C ASP A 101 -38.06 -0.22 -27.20
N GLU A 102 -38.13 -1.04 -28.23
CA GLU A 102 -37.35 -2.26 -28.40
C GLU A 102 -35.88 -1.86 -28.49
N TRP A 103 -35.12 -2.15 -27.43
CA TRP A 103 -33.72 -1.76 -27.25
C TRP A 103 -32.85 -2.15 -28.47
N GLU A 104 -32.59 -1.18 -29.33
CA GLU A 104 -31.64 -1.27 -30.44
C GLU A 104 -30.25 -1.19 -29.81
N GLY A 105 -29.54 -2.33 -29.78
CA GLY A 105 -28.25 -2.46 -29.11
C GLY A 105 -27.20 -1.44 -29.59
N PHE A 106 -26.13 -1.28 -28.80
CA PHE A 106 -25.04 -0.34 -29.12
C PHE A 106 -24.45 -0.59 -30.52
N GLU A 107 -24.23 0.48 -31.28
CA GLU A 107 -23.42 0.43 -32.51
C GLU A 107 -22.05 -0.17 -32.19
N GLU A 108 -21.64 -1.17 -32.97
CA GLU A 108 -20.38 -1.87 -32.80
C GLU A 108 -19.22 -0.87 -32.94
N PRO A 109 -18.37 -0.70 -31.90
CA PRO A 109 -17.28 0.25 -31.96
C PRO A 109 -16.28 -0.13 -33.06
N PRO A 110 -15.57 0.84 -33.66
CA PRO A 110 -14.54 0.56 -34.65
C PRO A 110 -13.44 -0.30 -34.04
N ALA A 111 -12.96 -1.29 -34.81
CA ALA A 111 -11.93 -2.24 -34.38
C ALA A 111 -10.70 -1.50 -33.78
N VAL A 112 -10.40 -1.80 -32.52
CA VAL A 112 -9.42 -1.10 -31.66
C VAL A 112 -8.03 -1.73 -31.80
N ASP A 113 -7.59 -1.96 -33.03
CA ASP A 113 -6.22 -2.42 -33.33
C ASP A 113 -5.39 -1.21 -33.78
N TYR A 114 -4.67 -0.59 -32.84
CA TYR A 114 -3.75 0.51 -33.18
C TYR A 114 -2.44 0.46 -32.39
N GLU A 115 -1.36 0.82 -33.06
CA GLU A 115 -0.01 0.92 -32.50
C GLU A 115 0.27 2.38 -32.10
N ALA A 116 0.66 2.60 -30.85
CA ALA A 116 1.05 3.93 -30.36
C ALA A 116 2.54 3.95 -29.99
N GLU A 117 3.30 4.83 -30.65
CA GLU A 117 4.70 5.08 -30.33
C GLU A 117 4.82 6.08 -29.18
N TYR A 118 5.39 5.66 -28.05
CA TYR A 118 5.67 6.54 -26.92
C TYR A 118 7.18 6.80 -26.81
N ILE A 119 7.54 8.09 -26.84
CA ILE A 119 8.93 8.57 -26.74
C ILE A 119 9.10 9.22 -25.37
N ASP A 120 9.73 8.51 -24.44
CA ASP A 120 10.30 9.10 -23.23
C ASP A 120 11.75 9.54 -23.52
N GLU A 121 12.25 10.55 -22.80
CA GLU A 121 13.55 11.21 -23.04
C GLU A 121 14.76 10.27 -23.20
N ASP A 122 14.67 9.03 -22.70
CA ASP A 122 15.71 7.99 -22.83
C ASP A 122 15.17 6.60 -23.26
N LYS A 123 13.89 6.45 -23.62
CA LYS A 123 13.28 5.14 -23.96
C LYS A 123 12.22 5.26 -25.07
N TYR A 124 12.40 4.47 -26.13
CA TYR A 124 11.39 4.26 -27.17
C TYR A 124 10.64 2.97 -26.85
N THR A 125 9.33 3.08 -26.58
CA THR A 125 8.46 1.93 -26.35
C THR A 125 7.21 2.03 -27.22
N THR A 126 6.92 0.96 -27.96
CA THR A 126 5.69 0.81 -28.74
C THR A 126 4.68 0.01 -27.94
N VAL A 127 3.48 0.56 -27.75
CA VAL A 127 2.36 -0.15 -27.12
C VAL A 127 1.38 -0.54 -28.22
N THR A 128 1.16 -1.84 -28.40
CA THR A 128 0.15 -2.40 -29.30
C THR A 128 -1.10 -2.73 -28.48
N VAL A 129 -2.26 -2.24 -28.94
CA VAL A 129 -3.56 -2.61 -28.39
C VAL A 129 -4.23 -3.51 -29.42
N GLU A 130 -4.59 -4.72 -29.01
CA GLU A 130 -5.26 -5.73 -29.85
C GLU A 130 -6.58 -6.16 -29.17
N GLU A 131 -7.60 -6.43 -29.98
CA GLU A 131 -8.89 -6.91 -29.49
C GLU A 131 -8.82 -8.37 -29.01
N MET A 132 -9.11 -8.61 -27.72
CA MET A 132 -9.19 -9.96 -27.15
C MET A 132 -10.62 -10.49 -27.21
N ASP A 133 -10.80 -11.69 -27.80
CA ASP A 133 -12.07 -12.42 -27.78
C ASP A 133 -12.49 -12.78 -26.33
N PRO A 134 -13.69 -12.36 -25.86
CA PRO A 134 -14.15 -12.64 -24.49
C PRO A 134 -14.56 -14.11 -24.27
N THR A 135 -14.38 -14.98 -25.26
CA THR A 135 -14.67 -16.41 -25.14
C THR A 135 -13.57 -17.11 -24.35
N ARG A 136 -13.92 -18.21 -23.66
CA ARG A 136 -12.96 -19.00 -22.87
C ARG A 136 -11.77 -19.51 -23.69
N GLU A 137 -11.95 -19.71 -25.00
CA GLU A 137 -10.89 -20.14 -25.89
C GLU A 137 -9.93 -19.00 -26.27
N GLY A 138 -10.45 -17.78 -26.47
CA GLY A 138 -9.65 -16.57 -26.71
C GLY A 138 -8.70 -16.27 -25.55
N LEU A 139 -9.21 -16.34 -24.31
CA LEU A 139 -8.41 -16.11 -23.10
C LEU A 139 -7.32 -17.18 -22.86
N LEU A 140 -7.54 -18.40 -23.34
CA LEU A 140 -6.54 -19.48 -23.25
C LEU A 140 -5.45 -19.33 -24.32
N LYS A 141 -5.81 -18.86 -25.51
CA LYS A 141 -4.85 -18.58 -26.60
C LYS A 141 -3.89 -17.44 -26.21
N SER A 142 -4.39 -16.34 -25.65
CA SER A 142 -3.53 -15.23 -25.20
C SER A 142 -2.53 -15.67 -24.12
N GLN A 143 -2.96 -16.52 -23.19
CA GLN A 143 -2.08 -17.04 -22.15
C GLN A 143 -1.01 -17.99 -22.70
N ALA A 144 -1.34 -18.79 -23.73
CA ALA A 144 -0.40 -19.69 -24.37
C ALA A 144 0.63 -18.94 -25.25
N GLU A 145 0.24 -17.83 -25.88
CA GLU A 145 1.17 -16.98 -26.63
C GLU A 145 2.08 -16.17 -25.69
N GLU A 146 1.58 -15.63 -24.57
CA GLU A 146 2.41 -14.99 -23.53
C GLU A 146 3.48 -15.94 -22.96
N ASP A 147 3.11 -17.20 -22.63
CA ASP A 147 4.08 -18.20 -22.15
C ASP A 147 5.11 -18.56 -23.22
N SER A 148 4.71 -18.63 -24.50
CA SER A 148 5.63 -18.91 -25.61
C SER A 148 6.57 -17.74 -25.91
N GLU A 149 6.13 -16.50 -25.73
CA GLU A 149 6.97 -15.31 -25.90
C GLU A 149 7.91 -15.09 -24.71
N GLU A 150 7.50 -15.40 -23.47
CA GLU A 150 8.39 -15.40 -22.30
C GLU A 150 9.51 -16.45 -22.44
N GLU A 151 9.23 -17.63 -23.01
CA GLU A 151 10.25 -18.66 -23.26
C GLU A 151 11.28 -18.22 -24.33
N VAL A 152 10.85 -17.43 -25.32
CA VAL A 152 11.74 -16.86 -26.35
C VAL A 152 12.54 -15.66 -25.82
N GLN A 153 11.96 -14.82 -24.95
CA GLN A 153 12.68 -13.70 -24.32
C GLN A 153 13.71 -14.16 -23.27
N THR A 154 13.43 -15.25 -22.54
CA THR A 154 14.37 -15.82 -21.57
C THR A 154 15.61 -16.41 -22.25
N SER A 155 15.48 -17.05 -23.41
CA SER A 155 16.61 -17.61 -24.17
C SER A 155 17.57 -16.55 -24.78
N LYS A 156 17.08 -15.35 -25.13
CA LYS A 156 17.93 -14.21 -25.55
C LYS A 156 18.65 -13.53 -24.39
N SER A 157 18.11 -13.62 -23.16
CA SER A 157 18.69 -12.99 -21.98
C SER A 157 19.91 -13.73 -21.41
N GLU A 158 20.05 -15.03 -21.66
CA GLU A 158 21.22 -15.81 -21.20
C GLU A 158 22.47 -15.58 -22.08
N ALA A 159 22.30 -15.29 -23.37
CA ALA A 159 23.42 -14.99 -24.28
C ALA A 159 24.08 -13.61 -24.01
N ASP A 160 23.34 -12.64 -23.46
CA ASP A 160 23.85 -11.30 -23.12
C ASP A 160 24.47 -11.23 -21.71
N LEU A 161 24.37 -12.30 -20.91
CA LEU A 161 24.99 -12.41 -19.58
C LEU A 161 26.41 -13.01 -19.62
N GLN A 162 26.79 -13.73 -20.68
CA GLN A 162 28.16 -14.25 -20.85
C GLN A 162 29.10 -13.27 -21.56
N SER A 163 28.59 -12.33 -22.36
CA SER A 163 29.40 -11.28 -23.03
C SER A 163 29.87 -10.18 -22.06
N LYS A 164 29.16 -9.97 -20.94
CA LYS A 164 29.47 -8.92 -19.96
C LYS A 164 30.52 -9.30 -18.91
N GLN A 165 30.86 -10.58 -18.76
CA GLN A 165 31.92 -11.03 -17.83
C GLN A 165 33.32 -11.03 -18.45
N ALA A 166 33.45 -10.96 -19.79
CA ALA A 166 34.75 -10.87 -20.46
C ALA A 166 35.26 -9.43 -20.61
N ALA A 167 34.39 -8.41 -20.51
CA ALA A 167 34.75 -7.00 -20.68
C ALA A 167 35.26 -6.31 -19.40
N GLU A 168 35.30 -6.99 -18.25
CA GLU A 168 35.64 -6.38 -16.96
C GLU A 168 37.14 -6.44 -16.59
N LYS A 169 38.00 -7.06 -17.44
CA LYS A 169 39.44 -7.15 -17.18
C LYS A 169 40.32 -6.09 -17.86
N THR A 170 39.75 -5.15 -18.63
CA THR A 170 40.51 -4.13 -19.38
C THR A 170 40.10 -2.68 -19.11
N LYS A 171 39.67 -2.36 -17.88
CA LYS A 171 39.61 -0.96 -17.41
C LYS A 171 40.57 -0.71 -16.25
N LYS A 172 41.85 -1.02 -16.48
CA LYS A 172 42.95 -0.37 -15.76
C LYS A 172 43.40 0.84 -16.59
N LYS A 173 43.36 2.01 -15.95
CA LYS A 173 43.79 3.35 -16.43
C LYS A 173 42.73 4.16 -17.18
N ALA A 174 41.71 4.62 -16.46
CA ALA A 174 40.98 5.83 -16.85
C ALA A 174 40.70 6.70 -15.61
N SER A 175 41.50 7.76 -15.50
CA SER A 175 41.29 9.03 -14.79
C SER A 175 40.96 9.01 -13.29
N ASP A 176 41.92 9.46 -12.50
CA ASP A 176 41.88 9.78 -11.06
C ASP A 176 41.06 11.06 -10.73
N THR A 177 40.02 11.37 -11.52
CA THR A 177 39.26 12.64 -11.42
C THR A 177 37.80 12.46 -11.00
N LYS A 178 37.34 11.24 -10.71
CA LYS A 178 35.99 11.03 -10.17
C LYS A 178 35.99 11.20 -8.65
N PRO A 179 35.24 12.17 -8.07
CA PRO A 179 35.21 12.35 -6.63
C PRO A 179 34.66 11.09 -5.95
N LYS A 180 35.47 10.49 -5.07
CA LYS A 180 35.10 9.28 -4.31
C LYS A 180 33.78 9.55 -3.57
N LYS A 181 32.78 8.68 -3.77
CA LYS A 181 31.50 8.75 -3.06
C LYS A 181 31.78 8.70 -1.55
N LYS A 182 31.39 9.75 -0.82
CA LYS A 182 31.59 9.83 0.63
C LYS A 182 30.79 8.71 1.30
N LYS A 183 31.41 7.99 2.24
CA LYS A 183 30.76 6.94 3.03
C LYS A 183 29.46 7.49 3.67
N LYS A 184 28.35 6.76 3.55
CA LYS A 184 27.09 7.11 4.22
C LYS A 184 27.36 7.16 5.73
N LYS A 185 27.20 8.33 6.34
CA LYS A 185 27.32 8.49 7.79
C LYS A 185 26.04 7.93 8.42
N PHE A 186 26.11 6.71 8.95
CA PHE A 186 25.06 6.18 9.82
C PHE A 186 24.94 7.11 11.03
N ARG A 187 23.78 7.73 11.17
CA ARG A 187 23.43 8.56 12.32
C ARG A 187 22.32 7.85 13.06
N TYR A 188 22.39 7.87 14.39
CA TYR A 188 21.40 7.25 15.27
C TYR A 188 20.03 7.94 15.23
N GLU A 189 19.97 9.13 14.64
CA GLU A 189 18.77 9.95 14.52
C GLU A 189 18.67 10.53 13.11
N SER A 190 17.42 10.73 12.65
CA SER A 190 17.14 11.43 11.41
C SER A 190 17.53 12.92 11.52
N LYS A 191 17.65 13.63 10.39
CA LYS A 191 17.96 15.07 10.39
C LYS A 191 16.89 15.88 11.14
N GLU A 192 15.65 15.42 11.14
CA GLU A 192 14.50 16.06 11.79
C GLU A 192 14.49 15.80 13.29
N GLU A 193 14.69 14.54 13.70
CA GLU A 193 14.84 14.16 15.12
C GLU A 193 15.97 14.96 15.78
N ARG A 194 17.11 15.11 15.10
CA ARG A 194 18.22 15.95 15.54
C ARG A 194 17.82 17.41 15.75
N LYS A 195 17.06 17.98 14.82
CA LYS A 195 16.60 19.38 14.92
C LYS A 195 15.70 19.54 16.13
N LEU A 196 14.77 18.61 16.34
CA LEU A 196 13.87 18.61 17.50
C LEU A 196 14.63 18.44 18.82
N ALA A 197 15.61 17.53 18.89
CA ALA A 197 16.45 17.34 20.07
C ALA A 197 17.26 18.59 20.40
N ARG A 198 17.89 19.22 19.40
CA ARG A 198 18.61 20.50 19.55
C ARG A 198 17.70 21.63 20.01
N ALA A 199 16.48 21.72 19.47
CA ALA A 199 15.50 22.72 19.89
C ALA A 199 15.11 22.50 21.37
N LYS A 200 14.80 21.27 21.77
CA LYS A 200 14.49 20.92 23.17
C LYS A 200 15.65 21.24 24.11
N GLU A 201 16.87 20.91 23.71
CA GLU A 201 18.07 21.23 24.49
C GLU A 201 18.27 22.74 24.64
N ARG A 202 18.11 23.51 23.55
CA ARG A 202 18.22 24.98 23.60
C ARG A 202 17.18 25.58 24.55
N MET A 203 15.94 25.12 24.48
CA MET A 203 14.87 25.56 25.39
C MET A 203 15.17 25.18 26.84
N SER A 204 15.69 23.97 27.09
CA SER A 204 16.09 23.55 28.44
C SER A 204 17.23 24.38 29.00
N ARG A 205 18.25 24.68 28.19
CA ARG A 205 19.39 25.52 28.57
C ARG A 205 18.95 26.96 28.85
N ALA A 206 18.07 27.52 28.02
CA ALA A 206 17.50 28.86 28.21
C ALA A 206 16.71 28.96 29.52
N ARG A 207 15.82 28.00 29.81
CA ARG A 207 15.07 27.92 31.08
C ARG A 207 16.01 27.84 32.29
N LYS A 208 17.05 27.01 32.21
CA LYS A 208 18.04 26.87 33.28
C LYS A 208 18.87 28.15 33.49
N ALA A 209 19.15 28.90 32.42
CA ALA A 209 19.84 30.18 32.50
C ALA A 209 18.95 31.27 33.13
N GLN A 210 17.67 31.34 32.75
CA GLN A 210 16.70 32.25 33.36
C GLN A 210 16.55 31.99 34.86
N ALA A 211 16.36 30.73 35.25
CA ALA A 211 16.25 30.34 36.66
C ALA A 211 17.53 30.62 37.49
N ARG A 212 18.70 30.75 36.85
CA ARG A 212 19.95 31.19 37.50
C ARG A 212 20.06 32.70 37.62
N ARG A 213 19.37 33.45 36.76
CA ARG A 213 19.36 34.92 36.77
C ARG A 213 18.31 35.48 37.73
N GLU A 214 17.27 34.70 38.01
CA GLU A 214 16.20 35.03 38.97
C GLU A 214 16.54 34.66 40.42
N ARG A 215 17.67 33.98 40.66
CA ARG A 215 18.24 33.75 42.00
C ARG A 215 19.38 34.73 42.25
#